data_AF-A0A7X3PWE2-F1
#
_entry.id   AF-A0A7X3PWE2-F1
#
_cell.length_a   1.000
_cell.length_b   1.000
_cell.length_c   1.000
_cell.angle_alpha   90.00
_cell.angle_beta   90.00
_cell.angle_gamma   90.00
#
_symmetry.space_group_name_H-M   'P 1'
#
loop_
_entity.id
_entity.type
_entity.pdbx_description
1 polymer ?
#
loop_
_entity_poly.entity_id
_entity_poly.type
_entity_poly.pdbx_seq_one_letter_code
_entity_poly.pdbx_strand_id
1 'polypeptide(L)'
;MSENSQERSRAQDMNHQTFSVRSCDEAVRATLDDLQAKDFVRRLWAQDPALWHEDPAHQALIRNALGWLTVSEHQLRYVSQLQVFADEIKTAGFTHILLLGMGGSSLCPEVFRMTFGVVPGYPELHVLDSTVPSQVRSFEERVDLERTLCIVASKSGSTTEPLVFQKYFFERMQRIRGDRAGENFIAITDPGSLLERLARELRFREIFPGMPDIGGRYSALSNFGVVPAVAMGVDVEALLQRAERMRQQCGASVPAPDNPGVTLGVVLGTLARAGRDKVTFITSPAVSDLGAWLEQLIAESTGKENKGLIPVDDEPLGEASVYGNDRVFVYIRYADGAVPEQDTIVDALKSEGHPVVRIDCPSLLNLGQEFFRWEVATATAGSLLGINAFDQPNVQESKDFTRFYLEEFKKNGRLPEESSVFTDGDVRLFTDDANHQALKGASSLVQAMAAHLSRVRTGDYVAINAYLERTPAVHEALQRIRALIRDKRRVATTLGYGPRFLHSTGQLHKGGPNSGVFLQITADHGKDPDIPDEPYSFGTLVAAQALGDMKSLCTRNRRVIRVHLSRNVEAGLSRLQKTVEDALSFAPPL
;
A
#
# COMPACT_ATOMS: atom_id res chain seq x y z
N MET A 1 40.75 -20.44 8.97
CA MET A 1 39.39 -21.01 8.79
C MET A 1 38.26 -20.05 9.23
N SER A 2 38.55 -18.89 9.85
CA SER A 2 37.56 -17.94 10.37
C SER A 2 37.07 -16.87 9.37
N GLU A 3 37.93 -16.35 8.49
CA GLU A 3 37.51 -15.35 7.48
C GLU A 3 36.65 -15.98 6.39
N ASN A 4 37.05 -17.15 5.89
CA ASN A 4 36.31 -17.87 4.84
C ASN A 4 34.96 -18.42 5.32
N SER A 5 34.77 -18.63 6.64
CA SER A 5 33.46 -19.00 7.21
C SER A 5 32.57 -17.78 7.46
N GLN A 6 33.15 -16.63 7.84
CA GLN A 6 32.43 -15.37 7.97
C GLN A 6 32.01 -14.79 6.62
N GLU A 7 32.84 -14.88 5.58
CA GLU A 7 32.47 -14.47 4.21
C GLU A 7 31.38 -15.39 3.63
N ARG A 8 31.45 -16.71 3.86
CA ARG A 8 30.38 -17.64 3.46
C ARG A 8 29.07 -17.41 4.22
N SER A 9 29.15 -17.13 5.53
CA SER A 9 27.98 -16.73 6.34
C SER A 9 27.39 -15.39 5.91
N ARG A 10 28.23 -14.40 5.55
CA ARG A 10 27.80 -13.10 5.00
C ARG A 10 27.13 -13.23 3.63
N ALA A 11 27.63 -14.13 2.76
CA ALA A 11 27.02 -14.42 1.47
C ALA A 11 25.69 -15.20 1.59
N GLN A 12 25.52 -16.02 2.64
CA GLN A 12 24.27 -16.72 2.93
C GLN A 12 23.16 -15.81 3.50
N ASP A 13 23.52 -14.61 3.95
CA ASP A 13 22.59 -13.68 4.59
C ASP A 13 22.15 -12.51 3.70
N MET A 14 22.57 -12.43 2.43
CA MET A 14 22.20 -11.35 1.51
C MET A 14 21.15 -11.80 0.49
N ASN A 15 20.21 -10.92 0.16
CA ASN A 15 19.25 -11.16 -0.92
C ASN A 15 19.96 -11.06 -2.27
N HIS A 16 19.81 -12.09 -3.10
CA HIS A 16 20.42 -12.12 -4.42
C HIS A 16 19.45 -11.59 -5.49
N GLN A 17 19.84 -10.52 -6.19
CA GLN A 17 19.05 -9.88 -7.24
C GLN A 17 19.63 -10.24 -8.62
N THR A 18 18.77 -10.68 -9.53
CA THR A 18 19.08 -10.84 -10.96
C THR A 18 17.96 -10.24 -11.80
N PHE A 19 18.26 -9.88 -13.05
CA PHE A 19 17.24 -9.42 -13.98
C PHE A 19 17.53 -9.86 -15.41
N SER A 20 16.48 -9.90 -16.22
CA SER A 20 16.51 -10.20 -17.65
C SER A 20 15.56 -9.23 -18.34
N VAL A 21 16.09 -8.24 -19.06
CA VAL A 21 15.28 -7.18 -19.70
C VAL A 21 15.38 -7.18 -21.24
N ARG A 22 16.10 -8.15 -21.81
CA ARG A 22 16.18 -8.48 -23.25
C ARG A 22 16.36 -7.24 -24.13
N SER A 23 15.29 -6.80 -24.80
CA SER A 23 15.31 -5.67 -25.73
C SER A 23 15.71 -4.34 -25.08
N CYS A 24 15.70 -4.27 -23.75
CA CYS A 24 16.06 -3.07 -22.99
C CYS A 24 17.46 -3.17 -22.33
N ASP A 25 18.24 -4.24 -22.57
CA ASP A 25 19.55 -4.44 -21.90
C ASP A 25 20.52 -3.28 -22.17
N GLU A 26 20.60 -2.81 -23.42
CA GLU A 26 21.47 -1.69 -23.81
C GLU A 26 21.03 -0.37 -23.15
N ALA A 27 19.71 -0.10 -23.13
CA ALA A 27 19.17 1.11 -22.50
C ALA A 27 19.38 1.12 -20.98
N VAL A 28 19.25 -0.04 -20.31
CA VAL A 28 19.52 -0.17 -18.87
C VAL A 28 21.01 0.05 -18.60
N ARG A 29 21.91 -0.59 -19.36
CA ARG A 29 23.37 -0.37 -19.20
C ARG A 29 23.75 1.09 -19.43
N ALA A 30 23.27 1.70 -20.51
CA ALA A 30 23.54 3.11 -20.80
C ALA A 30 23.04 4.05 -19.69
N THR A 31 21.89 3.74 -19.08
CA THR A 31 21.35 4.53 -17.97
C THR A 31 22.20 4.35 -16.70
N LEU A 32 22.69 3.14 -16.40
CA LEU A 32 23.62 2.89 -15.29
C LEU A 32 24.94 3.66 -15.47
N ASP A 33 25.50 3.63 -16.68
CA ASP A 33 26.73 4.35 -17.02
C ASP A 33 26.54 5.88 -16.90
N ASP A 34 25.39 6.41 -17.31
CA ASP A 34 25.05 7.83 -17.15
C ASP A 34 24.91 8.24 -15.67
N LEU A 35 24.21 7.44 -14.85
CA LEU A 35 24.10 7.70 -13.41
C LEU A 35 25.47 7.61 -12.71
N GLN A 36 26.33 6.68 -13.13
CA GLN A 36 27.70 6.57 -12.65
C GLN A 36 28.52 7.82 -13.00
N ALA A 37 28.44 8.30 -14.24
CA ALA A 37 29.16 9.49 -14.70
C ALA A 37 28.69 10.77 -13.99
N LYS A 38 27.43 10.82 -13.57
CA LYS A 38 26.81 11.95 -12.84
C LYS A 38 26.96 11.87 -11.32
N ASP A 39 27.73 10.90 -10.81
CA ASP A 39 27.92 10.65 -9.38
C ASP A 39 26.60 10.49 -8.60
N PHE A 40 25.59 9.88 -9.23
CA PHE A 40 24.22 9.77 -8.70
C PHE A 40 24.21 9.23 -7.26
N VAL A 41 24.93 8.14 -7.00
CA VAL A 41 24.95 7.50 -5.68
C VAL A 41 25.51 8.45 -4.61
N ARG A 42 26.63 9.13 -4.87
CA ARG A 42 27.19 10.10 -3.91
C ARG A 42 26.24 11.27 -3.69
N ARG A 43 25.59 11.77 -4.75
CA ARG A 43 24.62 12.87 -4.66
C ARG A 43 23.36 12.48 -3.88
N LEU A 44 22.88 11.24 -4.02
CA LEU A 44 21.78 10.69 -3.22
C LEU A 44 22.13 10.73 -1.72
N TRP A 45 23.31 10.25 -1.36
CA TRP A 45 23.79 10.28 0.03
C TRP A 45 24.12 11.68 0.53
N ALA A 46 24.48 12.60 -0.35
CA ALA A 46 24.60 14.03 -0.06
C ALA A 46 23.24 14.75 -0.01
N GLN A 47 22.13 14.02 -0.16
CA GLN A 47 20.76 14.53 -0.14
C GLN A 47 20.51 15.65 -1.16
N ASP A 48 21.13 15.55 -2.34
CA ASP A 48 21.00 16.54 -3.41
C ASP A 48 19.61 16.48 -4.06
N PRO A 49 18.74 17.50 -3.85
CA PRO A 49 17.38 17.44 -4.35
C PRO A 49 17.29 17.65 -5.87
N ALA A 50 18.34 18.17 -6.52
CA ALA A 50 18.39 18.35 -7.98
C ALA A 50 18.42 17.01 -8.73
N LEU A 51 18.57 15.88 -8.03
CA LEU A 51 18.39 14.56 -8.62
C LEU A 51 16.94 14.30 -9.08
N TRP A 52 15.95 14.95 -8.46
CA TRP A 52 14.53 14.68 -8.76
C TRP A 52 13.84 15.84 -9.45
N HIS A 53 14.17 17.08 -9.08
CA HIS A 53 13.41 18.23 -9.53
C HIS A 53 14.22 19.54 -9.49
N GLU A 54 13.97 20.42 -10.46
CA GLU A 54 14.62 21.74 -10.56
C GLU A 54 13.84 22.86 -9.87
N ASP A 55 12.52 22.69 -9.68
CA ASP A 55 11.69 23.68 -8.97
C ASP A 55 12.10 23.83 -7.48
N PRO A 56 12.33 25.06 -7.00
CA PRO A 56 12.77 25.32 -5.63
C PRO A 56 11.83 24.80 -4.53
N ALA A 57 10.51 24.81 -4.75
CA ALA A 57 9.55 24.35 -3.74
C ALA A 57 9.62 22.83 -3.59
N HIS A 58 9.73 22.09 -4.69
CA HIS A 58 10.00 20.65 -4.65
C HIS A 58 11.33 20.36 -3.95
N GLN A 59 12.39 21.09 -4.30
CA GLN A 59 13.71 20.88 -3.67
C GLN A 59 13.71 21.16 -2.16
N ALA A 60 12.96 22.15 -1.70
CA ALA A 60 12.81 22.43 -0.27
C ALA A 60 12.14 21.28 0.50
N LEU A 61 11.14 20.64 -0.10
CA LEU A 61 10.49 19.45 0.46
C LEU A 61 11.45 18.26 0.49
N ILE A 62 12.13 17.98 -0.63
CA ILE A 62 13.04 16.83 -0.77
C ILE A 62 14.15 16.85 0.28
N ARG A 63 14.75 18.03 0.53
CA ARG A 63 15.79 18.21 1.57
C ARG A 63 15.33 17.77 2.97
N ASN A 64 14.02 17.76 3.22
CA ASN A 64 13.42 17.36 4.49
C ASN A 64 12.67 16.01 4.36
N ALA A 65 13.09 15.11 3.47
CA ALA A 65 12.40 13.84 3.24
C ALA A 65 13.34 12.63 3.09
N LEU A 66 14.63 12.79 3.39
CA LEU A 66 15.68 11.80 3.15
C LEU A 66 16.26 11.19 4.45
N GLY A 67 15.61 11.39 5.61
CA GLY A 67 16.06 10.83 6.89
C GLY A 67 16.09 9.29 6.92
N TRP A 68 15.31 8.65 6.04
CA TRP A 68 15.24 7.19 5.90
C TRP A 68 16.58 6.56 5.49
N LEU A 69 17.48 7.33 4.84
CA LEU A 69 18.81 6.85 4.46
C LEU A 69 19.66 6.39 5.65
N THR A 70 19.40 6.91 6.85
CA THR A 70 20.18 6.61 8.08
C THR A 70 19.34 5.98 9.19
N VAL A 71 18.07 5.68 8.93
CA VAL A 71 17.12 5.30 9.98
C VAL A 71 17.48 3.95 10.63
N SER A 72 17.98 2.98 9.87
CA SER A 72 18.38 1.67 10.40
C SER A 72 19.51 1.79 11.42
N GLU A 73 20.51 2.61 11.12
CA GLU A 73 21.63 2.89 12.03
C GLU A 73 21.14 3.60 13.29
N HIS A 74 20.25 4.58 13.14
CA HIS A 74 19.62 5.25 14.27
C HIS A 74 18.88 4.26 15.17
N GLN A 75 18.01 3.41 14.62
CA GLN A 75 17.24 2.44 15.39
C GLN A 75 18.12 1.42 16.12
N LEU A 76 19.23 0.97 15.50
CA LEU A 76 20.19 0.07 16.16
C LEU A 76 20.80 0.68 17.43
N ARG A 77 20.97 2.01 17.50
CA ARG A 77 21.45 2.69 18.72
C ARG A 77 20.43 2.65 19.86
N TYR A 78 19.15 2.43 19.55
CA TYR A 78 18.05 2.36 20.52
C TYR A 78 17.47 0.96 20.70
N VAL A 79 18.14 -0.07 20.17
CA VAL A 79 17.62 -1.44 20.16
C VAL A 79 17.38 -2.00 21.55
N SER A 80 18.21 -1.63 22.53
CA SER A 80 18.03 -2.06 23.92
C SER A 80 16.77 -1.46 24.55
N GLN A 81 16.41 -0.20 24.25
CA GLN A 81 15.14 0.37 24.74
C GLN A 81 13.93 -0.33 24.10
N LEU A 82 14.03 -0.70 22.82
CA LEU A 82 12.98 -1.45 22.13
C LEU A 82 12.78 -2.85 22.75
N GLN A 83 13.87 -3.52 23.12
CA GLN A 83 13.82 -4.82 23.81
C GLN A 83 13.18 -4.69 25.20
N VAL A 84 13.54 -3.66 25.97
CA VAL A 84 12.89 -3.36 27.27
C VAL A 84 11.39 -3.15 27.09
N PHE A 85 10.98 -2.37 26.10
CA PHE A 85 9.55 -2.16 25.81
C PHE A 85 8.83 -3.49 25.48
N ALA A 86 9.45 -4.38 24.70
CA ALA A 86 8.88 -5.69 24.39
C ALA A 86 8.64 -6.52 25.67
N ASP A 87 9.62 -6.52 26.58
CA ASP A 87 9.53 -7.22 27.86
C ASP A 87 8.46 -6.61 28.78
N GLU A 88 8.27 -5.29 28.75
CA GLU A 88 7.19 -4.60 29.46
C GLU A 88 5.81 -4.99 28.93
N ILE A 89 5.63 -5.06 27.60
CA ILE A 89 4.37 -5.50 26.97
C ILE A 89 4.05 -6.94 27.35
N LYS A 90 5.06 -7.82 27.33
CA LYS A 90 4.92 -9.21 27.76
C LYS A 90 4.57 -9.34 29.23
N THR A 91 5.24 -8.58 30.10
CA THR A 91 5.01 -8.59 31.55
C THR A 91 3.64 -8.01 31.92
N ALA A 92 3.16 -7.02 31.16
CA ALA A 92 1.82 -6.46 31.32
C ALA A 92 0.70 -7.46 30.96
N GLY A 93 1.04 -8.59 30.33
CA GLY A 93 0.09 -9.67 30.05
C GLY A 93 -0.85 -9.39 28.88
N PHE A 94 -0.47 -8.49 27.97
CA PHE A 94 -1.24 -8.29 26.73
C PHE A 94 -1.22 -9.57 25.88
N THR A 95 -2.38 -9.94 25.33
CA THR A 95 -2.52 -11.07 24.39
C THR A 95 -2.78 -10.62 22.97
N HIS A 96 -3.21 -9.37 22.80
CA HIS A 96 -3.44 -8.75 21.50
C HIS A 96 -2.77 -7.39 21.41
N ILE A 97 -2.34 -7.03 20.21
CA ILE A 97 -2.06 -5.67 19.81
C ILE A 97 -3.10 -5.29 18.76
N LEU A 98 -3.77 -4.15 18.92
CA LEU A 98 -4.66 -3.58 17.92
C LEU A 98 -4.04 -2.28 17.39
N LEU A 99 -3.42 -2.34 16.21
CA LEU A 99 -2.86 -1.18 15.55
C LEU A 99 -3.96 -0.42 14.80
N LEU A 100 -4.06 0.87 15.11
CA LEU A 100 -5.02 1.83 14.56
C LEU A 100 -4.24 2.82 13.69
N GLY A 101 -4.18 2.57 12.39
CA GLY A 101 -3.27 3.26 11.47
C GLY A 101 -3.78 3.33 10.04
N MET A 102 -3.08 4.10 9.21
CA MET A 102 -3.31 4.18 7.77
C MET A 102 -1.99 4.29 6.99
N GLY A 103 -1.99 3.74 5.78
CA GLY A 103 -0.86 3.86 4.86
C GLY A 103 0.44 3.33 5.47
N GLY A 104 1.47 4.17 5.53
CA GLY A 104 2.80 3.76 5.98
C GLY A 104 2.83 3.33 7.45
N SER A 105 1.86 3.81 8.23
CA SER A 105 1.70 3.46 9.64
C SER A 105 1.01 2.11 9.87
N SER A 106 0.43 1.48 8.84
CA SER A 106 -0.28 0.19 8.94
C SER A 106 0.30 -0.91 8.06
N LEU A 107 0.74 -0.57 6.85
CA LEU A 107 1.20 -1.51 5.83
C LEU A 107 2.44 -2.31 6.26
N CYS A 108 3.50 -1.65 6.73
CA CYS A 108 4.69 -2.36 7.19
C CYS A 108 4.42 -3.24 8.44
N PRO A 109 3.68 -2.77 9.47
CA PRO A 109 3.23 -3.64 10.55
C PRO A 109 2.43 -4.87 10.09
N GLU A 110 1.60 -4.73 9.05
CA GLU A 110 0.87 -5.87 8.49
C GLU A 110 1.80 -6.87 7.79
N VAL A 111 2.81 -6.41 7.05
CA VAL A 111 3.85 -7.28 6.49
C VAL A 111 4.46 -8.16 7.58
N PHE A 112 4.78 -7.59 8.75
CA PHE A 112 5.30 -8.36 9.86
C PHE A 112 4.29 -9.38 10.41
N ARG A 113 3.04 -8.96 10.62
CA ARG A 113 1.97 -9.87 11.08
C ARG A 113 1.74 -11.04 10.14
N MET A 114 1.74 -10.78 8.83
CA MET A 114 1.48 -11.80 7.82
C MET A 114 2.67 -12.73 7.60
N THR A 115 3.90 -12.21 7.76
CA THR A 115 5.14 -12.98 7.59
C THR A 115 5.49 -13.83 8.81
N PHE A 116 5.44 -13.26 10.02
CA PHE A 116 5.91 -13.91 11.25
C PHE A 116 4.79 -14.56 12.07
N GLY A 117 3.52 -14.26 11.75
CA GLY A 117 2.37 -14.81 12.47
C GLY A 117 2.35 -14.41 13.94
N VAL A 118 1.98 -15.35 14.81
CA VAL A 118 2.01 -15.17 16.27
C VAL A 118 3.34 -15.70 16.81
N VAL A 119 4.17 -14.82 17.36
CA VAL A 119 5.41 -15.24 18.01
C VAL A 119 5.13 -15.77 19.41
N PRO A 120 5.61 -16.98 19.78
CA PRO A 120 5.34 -17.56 21.10
C PRO A 120 5.74 -16.64 22.25
N GLY A 121 4.79 -16.38 23.16
CA GLY A 121 5.01 -15.54 24.33
C GLY A 121 4.88 -14.03 24.09
N TYR A 122 4.46 -13.61 22.90
CA TYR A 122 4.16 -12.23 22.55
C TYR A 122 2.68 -12.09 22.12
N PRO A 123 2.08 -10.89 22.21
CA PRO A 123 0.72 -10.65 21.75
C PRO A 123 0.57 -10.79 20.23
N GLU A 124 -0.59 -11.23 19.80
CA GLU A 124 -0.96 -11.26 18.37
C GLU A 124 -1.23 -9.84 17.86
N LEU A 125 -0.57 -9.44 16.78
CA LEU A 125 -0.83 -8.17 16.10
C LEU A 125 -2.06 -8.24 15.19
N HIS A 126 -2.94 -7.25 15.32
CA HIS A 126 -4.10 -6.98 14.48
C HIS A 126 -3.97 -5.58 13.90
N VAL A 127 -4.08 -5.42 12.58
CA VAL A 127 -3.97 -4.11 11.90
C VAL A 127 -5.33 -3.66 11.38
N LEU A 128 -5.89 -2.60 11.97
CA LEU A 128 -7.14 -1.99 11.53
C LEU A 128 -6.86 -0.72 10.73
N ASP A 129 -7.12 -0.80 9.43
CA ASP A 129 -6.93 0.28 8.45
C ASP A 129 -8.16 0.45 7.55
N SER A 130 -9.35 0.09 8.04
CA SER A 130 -10.60 0.33 7.35
C SER A 130 -11.70 0.86 8.27
N THR A 131 -12.38 1.89 7.78
CA THR A 131 -13.57 2.51 8.41
C THR A 131 -14.86 1.81 8.03
N VAL A 132 -14.82 0.75 7.21
CA VAL A 132 -16.02 -0.05 6.90
C VAL A 132 -16.61 -0.59 8.21
N PRO A 133 -17.89 -0.30 8.53
CA PRO A 133 -18.49 -0.64 9.82
C PRO A 133 -18.34 -2.10 10.25
N SER A 134 -18.49 -3.04 9.32
CA SER A 134 -18.32 -4.46 9.65
C SER A 134 -16.87 -4.86 9.88
N GLN A 135 -15.91 -4.21 9.20
CA GLN A 135 -14.50 -4.41 9.50
C GLN A 135 -14.16 -3.94 10.92
N VAL A 136 -14.56 -2.73 11.30
CA VAL A 136 -14.32 -2.18 12.65
C VAL A 136 -14.87 -3.12 13.73
N ARG A 137 -16.12 -3.60 13.56
CA ARG A 137 -16.71 -4.57 14.49
C ARG A 137 -16.00 -5.91 14.51
N SER A 138 -15.63 -6.45 13.34
CA SER A 138 -14.93 -7.73 13.28
C SER A 138 -13.62 -7.70 14.07
N PHE A 139 -12.93 -6.57 14.12
CA PHE A 139 -11.72 -6.40 14.91
C PHE A 139 -12.03 -6.25 16.41
N GLU A 140 -13.07 -5.50 16.77
CA GLU A 140 -13.55 -5.44 18.16
C GLU A 140 -13.94 -6.82 18.71
N GLU A 141 -14.62 -7.64 17.90
CA GLU A 141 -15.07 -8.99 18.27
C GLU A 141 -13.92 -10.01 18.35
N ARG A 142 -12.78 -9.74 17.69
CA ARG A 142 -11.60 -10.63 17.67
C ARG A 142 -10.69 -10.51 18.88
N VAL A 143 -10.76 -9.41 19.62
CA VAL A 143 -9.81 -9.10 20.68
C VAL A 143 -10.49 -9.00 22.04
N ASP A 144 -9.82 -9.48 23.08
CA ASP A 144 -10.16 -9.11 24.46
C ASP A 144 -9.59 -7.73 24.76
N LEU A 145 -10.45 -6.71 24.77
CA LEU A 145 -10.04 -5.31 24.96
C LEU A 145 -9.25 -5.10 26.26
N GLU A 146 -9.61 -5.74 27.37
CA GLU A 146 -8.87 -5.56 28.65
C GLU A 146 -7.41 -6.01 28.51
N ARG A 147 -7.18 -7.06 27.71
CA ARG A 147 -5.87 -7.66 27.41
C ARG A 147 -5.27 -7.20 26.07
N THR A 148 -5.75 -6.08 25.52
CA THR A 148 -5.28 -5.53 24.24
C THR A 148 -4.45 -4.26 24.45
N LEU A 149 -3.29 -4.19 23.78
CA LEU A 149 -2.54 -2.95 23.57
C LEU A 149 -2.98 -2.29 22.26
N CYS A 150 -3.59 -1.11 22.32
CA CYS A 150 -3.90 -0.30 21.15
C CYS A 150 -2.70 0.58 20.76
N ILE A 151 -2.25 0.48 19.50
CA ILE A 151 -1.22 1.35 18.94
C ILE A 151 -1.88 2.37 18.02
N VAL A 152 -1.93 3.63 18.43
CA VAL A 152 -2.47 4.72 17.58
C VAL A 152 -1.32 5.31 16.78
N ALA A 153 -1.32 5.08 15.46
CA ALA A 153 -0.19 5.44 14.60
C ALA A 153 -0.60 6.45 13.52
N SER A 154 -0.16 7.70 13.66
CA SER A 154 -0.41 8.76 12.67
C SER A 154 0.70 9.80 12.72
N LYS A 155 1.50 9.91 11.65
CA LYS A 155 2.60 10.91 11.56
C LYS A 155 2.13 12.33 11.85
N SER A 156 1.10 12.81 11.17
CA SER A 156 0.56 14.17 11.38
C SER A 156 -0.21 14.32 12.70
N GLY A 157 -0.58 13.21 13.34
CA GLY A 157 -1.50 13.14 14.46
C GLY A 157 -2.92 13.65 14.16
N SER A 158 -3.24 13.93 12.90
CA SER A 158 -4.49 14.56 12.45
C SER A 158 -5.20 13.77 11.35
N THR A 159 -4.71 12.57 11.04
CA THR A 159 -5.35 11.69 10.05
C THR A 159 -6.68 11.22 10.62
N THR A 160 -7.77 11.36 9.85
CA THR A 160 -9.13 11.11 10.33
C THR A 160 -9.29 9.70 10.86
N GLU A 161 -8.82 8.70 10.12
CA GLU A 161 -9.14 7.30 10.40
C GLU A 161 -8.49 6.76 11.68
N PRO A 162 -7.17 6.94 11.94
CA PRO A 162 -6.59 6.60 13.24
C PRO A 162 -7.25 7.32 14.42
N LEU A 163 -7.68 8.58 14.24
CA LEU A 163 -8.35 9.34 15.31
C LEU A 163 -9.75 8.82 15.62
N VAL A 164 -10.57 8.50 14.61
CA VAL A 164 -11.91 7.93 14.88
C VAL A 164 -11.83 6.53 15.44
N PHE A 165 -10.84 5.73 15.04
CA PHE A 165 -10.57 4.44 15.69
C PHE A 165 -10.15 4.63 17.14
N GLN A 166 -9.23 5.56 17.40
CA GLN A 166 -8.80 5.87 18.76
C GLN A 166 -10.00 6.26 19.63
N LYS A 167 -10.84 7.19 19.19
CA LYS A 167 -12.06 7.59 19.90
C LYS A 167 -12.95 6.37 20.21
N TYR A 168 -13.21 5.55 19.19
CA TYR A 168 -14.08 4.38 19.30
C TYR A 168 -13.59 3.32 20.30
N PHE A 169 -12.31 2.93 20.21
CA PHE A 169 -11.73 1.91 21.07
C PHE A 169 -11.39 2.43 22.46
N PHE A 170 -11.02 3.72 22.58
CA PHE A 170 -10.72 4.32 23.87
C PHE A 170 -11.99 4.46 24.73
N GLU A 171 -13.11 4.86 24.13
CA GLU A 171 -14.41 4.93 24.80
C GLU A 171 -14.84 3.56 25.36
N ARG A 172 -14.65 2.49 24.59
CA ARG A 172 -14.89 1.10 25.05
C ARG A 172 -13.94 0.69 26.16
N MET A 173 -12.66 1.00 26.01
CA MET A 173 -11.67 0.71 27.04
C MET A 173 -12.00 1.46 28.34
N GLN A 174 -12.46 2.71 28.27
CA GLN A 174 -12.90 3.48 29.44
C GLN A 174 -14.07 2.82 30.17
N ARG A 175 -15.03 2.23 29.44
CA ARG A 175 -16.12 1.46 30.08
C ARG A 175 -15.62 0.25 30.87
N ILE A 176 -14.48 -0.33 30.49
CA ILE A 176 -13.88 -1.52 31.13
C ILE A 176 -12.93 -1.11 32.26
N ARG A 177 -12.02 -0.16 31.98
CA ARG A 177 -10.83 0.18 32.79
C ARG A 177 -10.95 1.52 33.52
N GLY A 178 -12.01 2.30 33.28
CA GLY A 178 -12.17 3.66 33.80
C GLY A 178 -11.00 4.58 33.43
N ASP A 179 -10.54 5.36 34.41
CA ASP A 179 -9.44 6.33 34.26
C ASP A 179 -8.10 5.72 33.84
N ARG A 180 -7.96 4.39 33.96
CA ARG A 180 -6.75 3.66 33.58
C ARG A 180 -6.73 3.19 32.12
N ALA A 181 -7.75 3.54 31.32
CA ALA A 181 -7.84 3.15 29.92
C ALA A 181 -6.58 3.49 29.11
N GLY A 182 -5.94 4.64 29.39
CA GLY A 182 -4.69 5.06 28.73
C GLY A 182 -3.53 4.07 28.85
N GLU A 183 -3.51 3.23 29.90
CA GLU A 183 -2.45 2.22 30.07
C GLU A 183 -2.48 1.11 29.00
N ASN A 184 -3.60 0.97 28.27
CA ASN A 184 -3.78 0.07 27.13
C ASN A 184 -3.43 0.75 25.79
N PHE A 185 -2.97 2.01 25.78
CA PHE A 185 -2.71 2.75 24.53
C PHE A 185 -1.27 3.25 24.47
N ILE A 186 -0.68 3.18 23.28
CA ILE A 186 0.53 3.93 22.93
C ILE A 186 0.28 4.76 21.67
N ALA A 187 1.08 5.81 21.49
CA ALA A 187 1.06 6.63 20.27
C ALA A 187 2.39 6.53 19.52
N ILE A 188 2.32 6.47 18.19
CA ILE A 188 3.46 6.67 17.29
C ILE A 188 3.12 7.86 16.37
N THR A 189 3.81 8.99 16.56
CA THR A 189 3.43 10.27 15.96
C THR A 189 4.59 11.26 15.93
N ASP A 190 4.59 12.22 15.00
CA ASP A 190 5.66 13.24 14.99
C ASP A 190 5.57 14.17 16.22
N PRO A 191 6.72 14.69 16.71
CA PRO A 191 6.74 15.67 17.79
C PRO A 191 5.89 16.92 17.49
N GLY A 192 5.16 17.42 18.49
CA GLY A 192 4.28 18.58 18.42
C GLY A 192 2.90 18.31 17.79
N SER A 193 2.63 17.07 17.37
CA SER A 193 1.40 16.70 16.70
C SER A 193 0.17 16.73 17.63
N LEU A 194 -1.03 16.74 17.02
CA LEU A 194 -2.29 16.65 17.77
C LEU A 194 -2.38 15.34 18.57
N LEU A 195 -1.97 14.22 17.97
CA LEU A 195 -1.98 12.91 18.63
C LEU A 195 -1.00 12.84 19.81
N GLU A 196 0.15 13.53 19.77
CA GLU A 196 1.03 13.60 20.94
C GLU A 196 0.33 14.29 22.11
N ARG A 197 -0.31 15.43 21.86
CA ARG A 197 -1.06 16.16 22.90
C ARG A 197 -2.18 15.30 23.47
N LEU A 198 -2.96 14.67 22.60
CA LEU A 198 -4.06 13.78 22.99
C LEU A 198 -3.55 12.60 23.82
N ALA A 199 -2.45 11.96 23.41
CA ALA A 199 -1.85 10.85 24.14
C ALA A 199 -1.40 11.25 25.55
N ARG A 200 -0.87 12.46 25.73
CA ARG A 200 -0.53 13.01 27.06
C ARG A 200 -1.77 13.28 27.91
N GLU A 201 -2.80 13.91 27.32
CA GLU A 201 -4.07 14.21 28.00
C GLU A 201 -4.78 12.94 28.47
N LEU A 202 -4.79 11.91 27.62
CA LEU A 202 -5.41 10.61 27.88
C LEU A 202 -4.50 9.63 28.63
N ARG A 203 -3.30 10.07 29.04
CA ARG A 203 -2.31 9.30 29.81
C ARG A 203 -1.98 7.95 29.17
N PHE A 204 -1.68 7.99 27.87
CA PHE A 204 -1.19 6.82 27.15
C PHE A 204 0.08 6.29 27.82
N ARG A 205 0.26 4.97 27.78
CA ARG A 205 1.39 4.26 28.37
C ARG A 205 2.74 4.81 27.90
N GLU A 206 2.85 5.06 26.61
CA GLU A 206 4.10 5.51 25.97
C GLU A 206 3.81 6.31 24.69
N ILE A 207 4.73 7.20 24.34
CA ILE A 207 4.67 7.99 23.09
C ILE A 207 6.01 7.83 22.37
N PHE A 208 6.01 7.09 21.27
CA PHE A 208 7.18 6.94 20.41
C PHE A 208 7.21 8.06 19.36
N PRO A 209 8.27 8.89 19.34
CA PRO A 209 8.37 9.99 18.39
C PRO A 209 8.63 9.47 16.97
N GLY A 210 7.92 10.02 16.00
CA GLY A 210 8.26 9.92 14.59
C GLY A 210 9.46 10.81 14.23
N MET A 211 9.96 10.65 13.01
CA MET A 211 11.02 11.50 12.44
C MET A 211 10.39 12.38 11.35
N PRO A 212 10.29 13.71 11.54
CA PRO A 212 9.62 14.61 10.60
C PRO A 212 10.14 14.51 9.17
N ASP A 213 11.44 14.26 9.01
CA ASP A 213 12.15 14.13 7.74
C ASP A 213 12.05 12.74 7.07
N ILE A 214 11.19 11.86 7.60
CA ILE A 214 10.85 10.56 7.01
C ILE A 214 9.37 10.56 6.60
N GLY A 215 9.13 10.44 5.29
CA GLY A 215 7.77 10.28 4.76
C GLY A 215 7.14 8.94 5.19
N GLY A 216 5.81 8.89 5.33
CA GLY A 216 5.11 7.71 5.84
C GLY A 216 5.45 6.40 5.11
N ARG A 217 5.46 6.41 3.77
CA ARG A 217 5.82 5.23 2.97
C ARG A 217 7.31 4.82 3.02
N TYR A 218 8.18 5.68 3.55
CA TYR A 218 9.61 5.42 3.82
C TYR A 218 9.89 5.17 5.31
N SER A 219 8.84 4.88 6.10
CA SER A 219 8.92 4.79 7.57
C SER A 219 8.98 3.35 8.10
N ALA A 220 9.09 2.35 7.22
CA ALA A 220 9.10 0.93 7.58
C ALA A 220 10.19 0.59 8.62
N LEU A 221 11.38 1.16 8.45
CA LEU A 221 12.50 0.97 9.37
C LEU A 221 12.57 2.03 10.48
N SER A 222 11.53 2.86 10.64
CA SER A 222 11.40 3.82 11.75
C SER A 222 10.52 3.25 12.88
N ASN A 223 10.21 4.04 13.91
CA ASN A 223 9.29 3.64 14.98
C ASN A 223 7.93 3.16 14.46
N PHE A 224 7.45 3.66 13.32
CA PHE A 224 6.18 3.24 12.72
C PHE A 224 6.14 1.74 12.34
N GLY A 225 7.25 1.17 11.89
CA GLY A 225 7.33 -0.28 11.64
C GLY A 225 8.00 -1.06 12.78
N VAL A 226 9.05 -0.51 13.39
CA VAL A 226 9.86 -1.21 14.39
C VAL A 226 9.14 -1.40 15.72
N VAL A 227 8.36 -0.43 16.20
CA VAL A 227 7.65 -0.54 17.49
C VAL A 227 6.57 -1.62 17.45
N PRO A 228 5.69 -1.69 16.43
CA PRO A 228 4.76 -2.81 16.30
C PRO A 228 5.47 -4.16 16.15
N ALA A 229 6.56 -4.21 15.36
CA ALA A 229 7.34 -5.43 15.14
C ALA A 229 7.94 -5.99 16.43
N VAL A 230 8.58 -5.15 17.25
CA VAL A 230 9.19 -5.59 18.51
C VAL A 230 8.11 -5.99 19.53
N ALA A 231 6.99 -5.26 19.58
CA ALA A 231 5.89 -5.57 20.49
C ALA A 231 5.24 -6.93 20.21
N MET A 232 5.19 -7.35 18.93
CA MET A 232 4.70 -8.67 18.53
C MET A 232 5.78 -9.76 18.54
N GLY A 233 7.01 -9.45 18.97
CA GLY A 233 8.08 -10.43 19.17
C GLY A 233 9.00 -10.69 17.98
N VAL A 234 8.98 -9.88 16.92
CA VAL A 234 9.97 -9.99 15.83
C VAL A 234 11.35 -9.64 16.37
N ASP A 235 12.38 -10.40 15.94
CA ASP A 235 13.79 -10.07 16.21
C ASP A 235 14.20 -8.83 15.40
N VAL A 236 13.85 -7.66 15.93
CA VAL A 236 14.12 -6.37 15.28
C VAL A 236 15.60 -6.04 15.23
N GLU A 237 16.41 -6.57 16.16
CA GLU A 237 17.85 -6.37 16.12
C GLU A 237 18.45 -7.05 14.88
N ALA A 238 18.15 -8.34 14.69
CA ALA A 238 18.62 -9.07 13.52
C ALA A 238 18.05 -8.50 12.22
N LEU A 239 16.80 -8.06 12.22
CA LEU A 239 16.17 -7.41 11.06
C LEU A 239 16.87 -6.09 10.69
N LEU A 240 17.12 -5.22 11.67
CA LEU A 240 17.80 -3.93 11.46
C LEU A 240 19.26 -4.13 11.05
N GLN A 241 19.96 -5.13 11.60
CA GLN A 241 21.30 -5.49 11.16
C GLN A 241 21.32 -5.94 9.69
N ARG A 242 20.27 -6.65 9.23
CA ARG A 242 20.13 -7.03 7.81
C ARG A 242 19.82 -5.81 6.94
N ALA A 243 18.95 -4.91 7.38
CA ALA A 243 18.70 -3.63 6.70
C ALA A 243 20.01 -2.82 6.54
N GLU A 244 20.82 -2.76 7.59
CA GLU A 244 22.11 -2.07 7.60
C GLU A 244 23.11 -2.65 6.59
N ARG A 245 23.11 -3.97 6.37
CA ARG A 245 23.92 -4.59 5.30
C ARG A 245 23.47 -4.13 3.92
N MET A 246 22.16 -4.05 3.66
CA MET A 246 21.66 -3.49 2.39
C MET A 246 22.01 -2.01 2.25
N ARG A 247 21.88 -1.24 3.34
CA ARG A 247 22.28 0.17 3.38
C ARG A 247 23.74 0.36 2.95
N GLN A 248 24.64 -0.49 3.44
CA GLN A 248 26.05 -0.49 3.05
C GLN A 248 26.25 -0.85 1.56
N GLN A 249 25.50 -1.83 1.02
CA GLN A 249 25.52 -2.17 -0.40
C GLN A 249 24.93 -1.06 -1.30
N CYS A 250 24.07 -0.22 -0.73
CA CYS A 250 23.56 0.97 -1.40
C CYS A 250 24.39 2.23 -1.11
N GLY A 251 25.53 2.11 -0.43
CA GLY A 251 26.30 3.22 0.14
C GLY A 251 26.97 4.15 -0.87
N ALA A 252 27.40 5.34 -0.41
CA ALA A 252 27.97 6.40 -1.26
C ALA A 252 29.20 5.99 -2.09
N SER A 253 29.96 5.00 -1.61
CA SER A 253 31.16 4.50 -2.29
C SER A 253 30.88 3.37 -3.28
N VAL A 254 29.65 2.85 -3.35
CA VAL A 254 29.30 1.74 -4.23
C VAL A 254 28.98 2.28 -5.63
N PRO A 255 29.62 1.78 -6.70
CA PRO A 255 29.29 2.16 -8.07
C PRO A 255 27.82 1.92 -8.41
N ALA A 256 27.23 2.76 -9.27
CA ALA A 256 25.82 2.63 -9.67
C ALA A 256 25.47 1.24 -10.25
N PRO A 257 26.31 0.60 -11.10
CA PRO A 257 26.06 -0.76 -11.59
C PRO A 257 26.12 -1.87 -10.53
N ASP A 258 26.81 -1.64 -9.41
CA ASP A 258 26.97 -2.61 -8.32
C ASP A 258 25.98 -2.35 -7.17
N ASN A 259 25.32 -1.19 -7.16
CA ASN A 259 24.38 -0.79 -6.15
C ASN A 259 23.01 -1.45 -6.42
N PRO A 260 22.52 -2.34 -5.55
CA PRO A 260 21.33 -3.16 -5.84
C PRO A 260 20.05 -2.32 -5.90
N GLY A 261 19.90 -1.32 -5.03
CA GLY A 261 18.75 -0.41 -5.04
C GLY A 261 18.74 0.47 -6.30
N VAL A 262 19.89 1.05 -6.67
CA VAL A 262 20.00 1.86 -7.89
C VAL A 262 19.78 1.03 -9.14
N THR A 263 20.37 -0.16 -9.21
CA THR A 263 20.18 -1.07 -10.34
C THR A 263 18.71 -1.46 -10.53
N LEU A 264 18.01 -1.80 -9.44
CA LEU A 264 16.57 -2.08 -9.49
C LEU A 264 15.78 -0.85 -9.96
N GLY A 265 16.07 0.32 -9.40
CA GLY A 265 15.41 1.58 -9.80
C GLY A 265 15.67 1.97 -11.26
N VAL A 266 16.87 1.71 -11.79
CA VAL A 266 17.21 1.92 -13.20
C VAL A 266 16.45 0.96 -14.10
N VAL A 267 16.37 -0.32 -13.75
CA VAL A 267 15.55 -1.30 -14.49
C VAL A 267 14.11 -0.81 -14.58
N LEU A 268 13.49 -0.48 -13.46
CA LEU A 268 12.08 -0.05 -13.43
C LEU A 268 11.86 1.28 -14.15
N GLY A 269 12.68 2.30 -13.88
CA GLY A 269 12.54 3.62 -14.49
C GLY A 269 12.81 3.63 -16.00
N THR A 270 13.79 2.86 -16.46
CA THR A 270 14.11 2.73 -17.89
C THR A 270 13.01 1.99 -18.64
N LEU A 271 12.50 0.89 -18.07
CA LEU A 271 11.39 0.14 -18.66
C LEU A 271 10.10 0.97 -18.70
N ALA A 272 9.80 1.76 -17.67
CA ALA A 272 8.66 2.67 -17.67
C ALA A 272 8.73 3.70 -18.80
N ARG A 273 9.90 4.30 -19.05
CA ARG A 273 10.13 5.20 -20.19
C ARG A 273 9.95 4.50 -21.55
N ALA A 274 10.16 3.18 -21.60
CA ALA A 274 9.92 2.33 -22.77
C ALA A 274 8.48 1.80 -22.87
N GLY A 275 7.54 2.29 -22.04
CA GLY A 275 6.14 1.87 -22.04
C GLY A 275 5.84 0.62 -21.22
N ARG A 276 6.77 0.21 -20.35
CA ARG A 276 6.64 -0.93 -19.42
C ARG A 276 6.61 -0.48 -17.97
N ASP A 277 5.53 0.19 -17.61
CA ASP A 277 5.29 0.86 -16.32
C ASP A 277 4.52 -0.01 -15.31
N LYS A 278 4.07 -1.22 -15.67
CA LYS A 278 3.29 -2.10 -14.77
C LYS A 278 4.24 -3.04 -14.04
N VAL A 279 4.50 -2.76 -12.76
CA VAL A 279 5.37 -3.57 -11.90
C VAL A 279 4.54 -4.67 -11.25
N THR A 280 4.59 -5.87 -11.82
CA THR A 280 3.79 -7.01 -11.35
C THR A 280 4.57 -7.83 -10.35
N PHE A 281 4.06 -7.89 -9.12
CA PHE A 281 4.70 -8.64 -8.05
C PHE A 281 4.26 -10.10 -8.07
N ILE A 282 5.26 -10.98 -7.97
CA ILE A 282 5.09 -12.38 -7.62
C ILE A 282 5.86 -12.54 -6.32
N THR A 283 5.21 -13.01 -5.27
CA THR A 283 5.80 -13.15 -3.94
C THR A 283 5.58 -14.58 -3.46
N SER A 284 6.58 -15.19 -2.84
CA SER A 284 6.37 -16.46 -2.15
C SER A 284 5.31 -16.29 -1.06
N PRO A 285 4.45 -17.30 -0.80
CA PRO A 285 3.32 -17.16 0.15
C PRO A 285 3.71 -16.64 1.54
N ALA A 286 4.89 -17.00 2.04
CA ALA A 286 5.38 -16.58 3.36
C ALA A 286 5.73 -15.09 3.46
N VAL A 287 5.89 -14.39 2.33
CA VAL A 287 6.21 -12.95 2.27
C VAL A 287 5.24 -12.20 1.35
N SER A 288 4.03 -12.76 1.15
CA SER A 288 3.09 -12.25 0.15
C SER A 288 2.73 -10.78 0.37
N ASP A 289 2.48 -10.41 1.63
CA ASP A 289 2.02 -9.08 2.05
C ASP A 289 3.09 -7.98 1.82
N LEU A 290 4.35 -8.34 1.57
CA LEU A 290 5.38 -7.37 1.14
C LEU A 290 4.92 -6.62 -0.12
N GLY A 291 4.18 -7.29 -1.01
CA GLY A 291 3.63 -6.68 -2.22
C GLY A 291 2.69 -5.50 -1.91
N ALA A 292 1.88 -5.59 -0.85
CA ALA A 292 0.98 -4.50 -0.46
C ALA A 292 1.74 -3.27 0.05
N TRP A 293 2.84 -3.46 0.79
CA TRP A 293 3.71 -2.35 1.19
C TRP A 293 4.44 -1.73 -0.01
N LEU A 294 4.94 -2.57 -0.93
CA LEU A 294 5.57 -2.10 -2.17
C LEU A 294 4.60 -1.33 -3.05
N GLU A 295 3.32 -1.73 -3.07
CA GLU A 295 2.26 -1.02 -3.76
C GLU A 295 2.19 0.44 -3.32
N GLN A 296 2.14 0.69 -2.01
CA GLN A 296 2.15 2.05 -1.48
C GLN A 296 3.44 2.78 -1.83
N LEU A 297 4.59 2.17 -1.53
CA LEU A 297 5.88 2.82 -1.72
C LEU A 297 6.02 3.33 -3.15
N ILE A 298 5.70 2.48 -4.13
CA ILE A 298 5.86 2.79 -5.54
C ILE A 298 4.75 3.73 -6.04
N ALA A 299 3.48 3.41 -5.79
CA ALA A 299 2.36 4.18 -6.35
C ALA A 299 2.33 5.61 -5.80
N GLU A 300 2.53 5.78 -4.49
CA GLU A 300 2.47 7.09 -3.86
C GLU A 300 3.75 7.92 -4.11
N SER A 301 4.90 7.27 -4.29
CA SER A 301 6.14 7.98 -4.68
C SER A 301 6.14 8.41 -6.14
N THR A 302 5.64 7.57 -7.04
CA THR A 302 5.85 7.78 -8.49
C THR A 302 4.62 8.32 -9.23
N GLY A 303 3.41 8.11 -8.71
CA GLY A 303 2.16 8.43 -9.38
C GLY A 303 1.79 9.91 -9.36
N LYS A 304 2.49 10.75 -10.11
CA LYS A 304 2.30 12.21 -10.18
C LYS A 304 2.72 12.77 -11.53
N GLU A 305 2.22 13.96 -11.85
CA GLU A 305 2.53 14.67 -13.10
C GLU A 305 2.24 13.84 -14.37
N ASN A 306 1.18 13.01 -14.34
CA ASN A 306 0.80 12.06 -15.39
C ASN A 306 1.86 10.97 -15.69
N LYS A 307 2.79 10.75 -14.76
CA LYS A 307 3.82 9.71 -14.80
C LYS A 307 3.67 8.81 -13.58
N GLY A 308 4.31 7.65 -13.62
CA GLY A 308 4.40 6.76 -12.48
C GLY A 308 4.51 5.31 -12.89
N LEU A 309 5.00 4.51 -11.95
CA LEU A 309 4.94 3.06 -12.00
C LEU A 309 3.58 2.63 -11.43
N ILE A 310 2.96 1.64 -12.06
CA ILE A 310 1.71 1.01 -11.61
C ILE A 310 2.08 -0.32 -10.95
N PRO A 311 2.19 -0.38 -9.62
CA PRO A 311 2.36 -1.65 -8.94
C PRO A 311 1.10 -2.49 -9.07
N VAL A 312 1.29 -3.76 -9.36
CA VAL A 312 0.24 -4.78 -9.49
C VAL A 312 0.56 -5.84 -8.45
N ASP A 313 -0.07 -5.69 -7.29
CA ASP A 313 0.03 -6.62 -6.17
C ASP A 313 -1.12 -7.62 -6.18
N ASP A 314 -0.81 -8.84 -5.70
CA ASP A 314 -1.76 -9.92 -5.46
C ASP A 314 -2.71 -10.21 -6.64
N GLU A 315 -2.30 -9.89 -7.88
CA GLU A 315 -3.06 -10.31 -9.06
C GLU A 315 -2.92 -11.83 -9.18
N PRO A 316 -4.00 -12.59 -9.44
CA PRO A 316 -3.88 -14.02 -9.66
C PRO A 316 -2.75 -14.28 -10.66
N LEU A 317 -1.99 -15.36 -10.49
CA LEU A 317 -0.93 -15.68 -11.44
C LEU A 317 -1.57 -16.42 -12.64
N GLY A 318 -1.16 -16.09 -13.86
CA GLY A 318 -1.65 -16.69 -15.09
C GLY A 318 -0.50 -17.09 -16.01
N GLU A 319 -0.83 -17.77 -17.10
CA GLU A 319 0.14 -18.12 -18.15
C GLU A 319 0.66 -16.87 -18.87
N ALA A 320 1.87 -16.93 -19.43
CA ALA A 320 2.47 -15.78 -20.12
C ALA A 320 1.55 -15.14 -21.17
N SER A 321 0.76 -15.95 -21.88
CA SER A 321 -0.16 -15.52 -22.95
C SER A 321 -1.30 -14.59 -22.52
N VAL A 322 -1.60 -14.47 -21.21
CA VAL A 322 -2.67 -13.59 -20.71
C VAL A 322 -2.18 -12.18 -20.36
N TYR A 323 -0.88 -11.92 -20.46
CA TYR A 323 -0.28 -10.65 -20.07
C TYR A 323 0.01 -9.72 -21.26
N GLY A 324 -0.13 -8.42 -21.02
CA GLY A 324 0.27 -7.36 -21.95
C GLY A 324 1.79 -7.14 -21.99
N ASN A 325 2.26 -6.47 -23.03
CA ASN A 325 3.67 -6.13 -23.24
C ASN A 325 4.14 -4.89 -22.45
N ASP A 326 3.32 -4.36 -21.56
CA ASP A 326 3.55 -3.18 -20.72
C ASP A 326 4.00 -3.52 -19.29
N ARG A 327 4.32 -4.79 -19.03
CA ARG A 327 4.70 -5.29 -17.71
C ARG A 327 6.20 -5.51 -17.55
N VAL A 328 6.64 -5.39 -16.30
CA VAL A 328 7.85 -5.97 -15.70
C VAL A 328 7.42 -6.83 -14.52
N PHE A 329 7.90 -8.07 -14.45
CA PHE A 329 7.59 -8.98 -13.36
C PHE A 329 8.73 -8.96 -12.35
N VAL A 330 8.39 -8.83 -11.07
CA VAL A 330 9.37 -8.88 -9.98
C VAL A 330 9.00 -10.03 -9.05
N TYR A 331 9.82 -11.08 -9.10
CA TYR A 331 9.65 -12.26 -8.27
C TYR A 331 10.50 -12.16 -7.00
N ILE A 332 9.86 -11.94 -5.85
CA ILE A 332 10.50 -11.98 -4.53
C ILE A 332 10.28 -13.38 -3.96
N ARG A 333 11.31 -14.21 -4.09
CA ARG A 333 11.25 -15.64 -3.78
C ARG A 333 11.88 -15.90 -2.43
N TYR A 334 11.10 -16.42 -1.50
CA TYR A 334 11.62 -16.94 -0.23
C TYR A 334 12.14 -18.37 -0.43
N ALA A 335 13.43 -18.59 -0.21
CA ALA A 335 14.10 -19.85 -0.57
C ALA A 335 13.45 -21.10 0.04
N ASP A 336 13.14 -21.05 1.34
CA ASP A 336 12.54 -22.18 2.09
C ASP A 336 11.02 -22.28 1.89
N GLY A 337 10.38 -21.27 1.31
CA GLY A 337 8.94 -21.23 1.00
C GLY A 337 8.66 -21.13 -0.49
N ALA A 338 9.60 -21.56 -1.33
CA ALA A 338 9.47 -21.50 -2.77
C ALA A 338 8.34 -22.41 -3.26
N VAL A 339 7.58 -21.93 -4.24
CA VAL A 339 6.48 -22.66 -4.86
C VAL A 339 6.92 -23.03 -6.27
N PRO A 340 7.12 -24.32 -6.60
CA PRO A 340 7.63 -24.75 -7.91
C PRO A 340 6.80 -24.26 -9.11
N GLU A 341 5.49 -24.10 -8.92
CA GLU A 341 4.59 -23.54 -9.93
C GLU A 341 4.91 -22.07 -10.23
N GLN A 342 5.19 -21.26 -9.21
CA GLN A 342 5.63 -19.87 -9.41
C GLN A 342 6.97 -19.82 -10.16
N ASP A 343 7.94 -20.67 -9.79
CA ASP A 343 9.22 -20.77 -10.49
C ASP A 343 9.01 -21.10 -11.98
N THR A 344 8.15 -22.08 -12.28
CA THR A 344 7.81 -22.50 -13.65
C THR A 344 7.19 -21.37 -14.47
N ILE A 345 6.21 -20.65 -13.90
CA ILE A 345 5.54 -19.55 -14.58
C ILE A 345 6.49 -18.38 -14.81
N VAL A 346 7.35 -18.05 -13.83
CA VAL A 346 8.35 -16.98 -13.96
C VAL A 346 9.37 -17.30 -15.06
N ASP A 347 9.81 -18.56 -15.15
CA ASP A 347 10.70 -19.00 -16.23
C ASP A 347 10.01 -18.92 -17.61
N ALA A 348 8.73 -19.28 -17.69
CA ALA A 348 7.93 -19.13 -18.91
C ALA A 348 7.74 -17.66 -19.33
N LEU A 349 7.45 -16.76 -18.38
CA LEU A 349 7.38 -15.31 -18.62
C LEU A 349 8.70 -14.79 -19.18
N LYS A 350 9.82 -15.22 -18.59
CA LYS A 350 11.16 -14.89 -19.07
C LYS A 350 11.42 -15.46 -20.46
N SER A 351 10.99 -16.68 -20.79
CA SER A 351 11.20 -17.30 -22.11
C SER A 351 10.38 -16.63 -23.21
N GLU A 352 9.17 -16.19 -22.92
CA GLU A 352 8.29 -15.42 -23.82
C GLU A 352 8.73 -13.96 -23.97
N GLY A 353 9.67 -13.50 -23.14
CA GLY A 353 10.34 -12.21 -23.31
C GLY A 353 9.77 -11.07 -22.51
N HIS A 354 8.96 -11.36 -21.50
CA HIS A 354 8.67 -10.38 -20.47
C HIS A 354 9.95 -10.06 -19.67
N PRO A 355 10.17 -8.78 -19.31
CA PRO A 355 11.19 -8.42 -18.35
C PRO A 355 10.91 -9.05 -16.99
N VAL A 356 11.91 -9.72 -16.43
CA VAL A 356 11.83 -10.38 -15.12
C VAL A 356 12.98 -9.90 -14.25
N VAL A 357 12.65 -9.46 -13.04
CA VAL A 357 13.58 -9.30 -11.92
C VAL A 357 13.30 -10.42 -10.93
N ARG A 358 14.34 -11.11 -10.47
CA ARG A 358 14.24 -12.14 -9.43
C ARG A 358 15.09 -11.75 -8.24
N ILE A 359 14.49 -11.80 -7.05
CA ILE A 359 15.13 -11.54 -5.77
C ILE A 359 14.96 -12.79 -4.91
N ASP A 360 16.04 -13.53 -4.70
CA ASP A 360 16.06 -14.69 -3.81
C ASP A 360 16.38 -14.23 -2.38
N CYS A 361 15.43 -14.45 -1.47
CA CYS A 361 15.48 -14.13 -0.04
C CYS A 361 15.76 -15.41 0.76
N PRO A 362 16.92 -15.56 1.43
CA PRO A 362 17.28 -16.78 2.15
C PRO A 362 16.58 -16.91 3.52
N SER A 363 16.03 -15.83 4.08
CA SER A 363 15.42 -15.84 5.41
C SER A 363 14.38 -14.72 5.55
N LEU A 364 13.33 -14.93 6.34
CA LEU A 364 12.25 -13.93 6.53
C LEU A 364 12.76 -12.61 7.13
N LEU A 365 13.78 -12.63 8.00
CA LEU A 365 14.35 -11.37 8.54
C LEU A 365 15.10 -10.56 7.45
N ASN A 366 15.35 -11.13 6.25
CA ASN A 366 15.85 -10.36 5.11
C ASN A 366 14.81 -9.37 4.55
N LEU A 367 13.58 -9.36 5.05
CA LEU A 367 12.66 -8.24 4.80
C LEU A 367 13.29 -6.89 5.14
N GLY A 368 14.15 -6.81 6.16
CA GLY A 368 14.92 -5.61 6.46
C GLY A 368 15.75 -5.09 5.27
N GLN A 369 16.31 -5.99 4.47
CA GLN A 369 17.04 -5.63 3.24
C GLN A 369 16.11 -5.11 2.16
N GLU A 370 14.95 -5.74 1.99
CA GLU A 370 14.00 -5.32 0.96
C GLU A 370 13.39 -3.96 1.27
N PHE A 371 13.07 -3.64 2.53
CA PHE A 371 12.61 -2.30 2.89
C PHE A 371 13.59 -1.23 2.40
N PHE A 372 14.88 -1.37 2.72
CA PHE A 372 15.88 -0.38 2.30
C PHE A 372 16.15 -0.38 0.79
N ARG A 373 16.29 -1.57 0.17
CA ARG A 373 16.55 -1.71 -1.28
C ARG A 373 15.47 -1.03 -2.10
N TRP A 374 14.21 -1.26 -1.76
CA TRP A 374 13.07 -0.74 -2.50
C TRP A 374 12.86 0.75 -2.30
N GLU A 375 13.20 1.30 -1.13
CA GLU A 375 13.22 2.75 -0.90
C GLU A 375 14.21 3.44 -1.85
N VAL A 376 15.45 2.91 -1.97
CA VAL A 376 16.45 3.41 -2.93
C VAL A 376 16.00 3.22 -4.38
N ALA A 377 15.43 2.06 -4.71
CA ALA A 377 14.96 1.76 -6.07
C ALA A 377 13.83 2.70 -6.50
N THR A 378 12.88 2.96 -5.61
CA THR A 378 11.75 3.85 -5.87
C THR A 378 12.22 5.30 -6.02
N ALA A 379 13.13 5.75 -5.15
CA ALA A 379 13.72 7.08 -5.27
C ALA A 379 14.50 7.23 -6.59
N THR A 380 15.26 6.21 -6.99
CA THR A 380 16.01 6.20 -8.27
C THR A 380 15.06 6.22 -9.47
N ALA A 381 14.01 5.40 -9.47
CA ALA A 381 13.00 5.41 -10.52
C ALA A 381 12.27 6.76 -10.60
N GLY A 382 11.95 7.39 -9.47
CA GLY A 382 11.38 8.73 -9.42
C GLY A 382 12.29 9.80 -10.04
N SER A 383 13.60 9.73 -9.78
CA SER A 383 14.60 10.61 -10.42
C SER A 383 14.59 10.43 -11.95
N LEU A 384 14.60 9.19 -12.44
CA LEU A 384 14.49 8.91 -13.87
C LEU A 384 13.14 9.35 -14.45
N LEU A 385 12.05 9.32 -13.71
CA LEU A 385 10.78 9.86 -14.20
C LEU A 385 10.74 11.40 -14.16
N GLY A 386 11.73 12.05 -13.52
CA GLY A 386 11.80 13.50 -13.37
C GLY A 386 10.61 14.01 -12.56
N ILE A 387 10.38 13.38 -11.41
CA ILE A 387 9.30 13.68 -10.47
C ILE A 387 9.83 13.70 -9.04
N ASN A 388 9.18 14.44 -8.16
CA ASN A 388 9.49 14.40 -6.74
C ASN A 388 9.00 13.09 -6.11
N ALA A 389 9.89 12.15 -5.76
CA ALA A 389 9.50 10.87 -5.16
C ALA A 389 8.89 10.97 -3.75
N PHE A 390 8.99 12.13 -3.09
CA PHE A 390 8.76 12.26 -1.65
C PHE A 390 7.53 13.07 -1.26
N ASP A 391 6.86 13.73 -2.22
CA ASP A 391 5.59 14.40 -1.99
C ASP A 391 4.37 13.53 -2.34
N GLN A 392 3.16 14.06 -2.10
CA GLN A 392 1.88 13.40 -2.38
C GLN A 392 0.76 14.44 -2.64
N PRO A 393 0.87 15.26 -3.69
CA PRO A 393 -0.02 16.41 -3.88
C PRO A 393 -1.48 16.05 -4.17
N ASN A 394 -1.80 14.79 -4.54
CA ASN A 394 -3.11 14.41 -5.05
C ASN A 394 -3.96 13.59 -4.07
N VAL A 395 -3.42 13.23 -2.89
CA VAL A 395 -4.23 12.64 -1.81
C VAL A 395 -5.10 13.68 -1.10
N GLN A 396 -4.68 14.95 -1.12
CA GLN A 396 -5.39 16.04 -0.42
C GLN A 396 -6.77 16.30 -1.01
N GLU A 397 -6.91 16.24 -2.35
CA GLU A 397 -8.17 16.48 -3.05
C GLU A 397 -9.31 15.55 -2.57
N SER A 398 -9.02 14.26 -2.38
CA SER A 398 -10.02 13.31 -1.85
C SER A 398 -10.34 13.58 -0.37
N LYS A 399 -9.37 14.03 0.43
CA LYS A 399 -9.60 14.43 1.82
C LYS A 399 -10.50 15.66 1.91
N ASP A 400 -10.31 16.62 1.01
CA ASP A 400 -11.11 17.83 0.95
C ASP A 400 -12.55 17.51 0.52
N PHE A 401 -12.75 16.66 -0.49
CA PHE A 401 -14.10 16.22 -0.85
C PHE A 401 -14.77 15.38 0.24
N THR A 402 -14.03 14.48 0.90
CA THR A 402 -14.57 13.73 2.05
C THR A 402 -15.06 14.69 3.13
N ARG A 403 -14.25 15.71 3.48
CA ARG A 403 -14.64 16.74 4.44
C ARG A 403 -15.87 17.51 3.98
N PHE A 404 -15.94 17.90 2.71
CA PHE A 404 -17.12 18.55 2.13
C PHE A 404 -18.38 17.71 2.35
N TYR A 405 -18.34 16.41 2.03
CA TYR A 405 -19.50 15.52 2.22
C TYR A 405 -19.90 15.35 3.69
N LEU A 406 -18.92 15.27 4.61
CA LEU A 406 -19.19 15.23 6.04
C LEU A 406 -19.80 16.55 6.56
N GLU A 407 -19.36 17.70 6.07
CA GLU A 407 -19.98 18.99 6.41
C GLU A 407 -21.41 19.11 5.86
N GLU A 408 -21.69 18.57 4.68
CA GLU A 408 -23.06 18.50 4.16
C GLU A 408 -23.94 17.56 4.99
N PHE A 409 -23.39 16.44 5.48
CA PHE A 409 -24.10 15.58 6.43
C PHE A 409 -24.43 16.32 7.73
N LYS A 410 -23.46 17.06 8.30
CA LYS A 410 -23.67 17.84 9.53
C LYS A 410 -24.79 18.87 9.41
N LYS A 411 -24.92 19.50 8.24
CA LYS A 411 -25.97 20.51 7.98
C LYS A 411 -27.34 19.88 7.75
N ASN A 412 -27.40 18.79 7.00
CA ASN A 412 -28.65 18.28 6.43
C ASN A 412 -29.14 16.98 7.08
N GLY A 413 -28.34 16.34 7.94
CA GLY A 413 -28.62 15.04 8.54
C GLY A 413 -28.52 13.85 7.58
N ARG A 414 -28.05 14.07 6.34
CA ARG A 414 -27.88 13.05 5.30
C ARG A 414 -26.80 13.46 4.30
N LEU A 415 -26.14 12.48 3.69
CA LEU A 415 -25.24 12.71 2.56
C LEU A 415 -26.05 13.16 1.33
N PRO A 416 -25.44 13.91 0.39
CA PRO A 416 -26.09 14.28 -0.87
C PRO A 416 -26.63 13.07 -1.61
N GLU A 417 -27.86 13.19 -2.11
CA GLU A 417 -28.53 12.14 -2.86
C GLU A 417 -27.94 12.06 -4.27
N GLU A 418 -27.59 10.85 -4.71
CA GLU A 418 -27.11 10.58 -6.06
C GLU A 418 -28.18 9.83 -6.84
N SER A 419 -28.43 10.24 -8.08
CA SER A 419 -29.28 9.47 -9.00
C SER A 419 -28.49 8.30 -9.57
N SER A 420 -28.98 7.07 -9.38
CA SER A 420 -28.39 5.91 -10.04
C SER A 420 -28.61 6.00 -11.54
N VAL A 421 -27.57 5.77 -12.32
CA VAL A 421 -27.62 5.69 -13.78
C VAL A 421 -28.34 4.40 -14.21
N PHE A 422 -28.10 3.30 -13.49
CA PHE A 422 -28.83 2.05 -13.66
C PHE A 422 -29.14 1.43 -12.30
N THR A 423 -30.29 0.76 -12.23
CA THR A 423 -30.65 -0.12 -11.11
C THR A 423 -31.07 -1.45 -11.72
N ASP A 424 -30.45 -2.54 -11.28
CA ASP A 424 -30.82 -3.89 -11.67
C ASP A 424 -30.98 -4.75 -10.41
N GLY A 425 -32.22 -4.98 -10.00
CA GLY A 425 -32.56 -5.55 -8.70
C GLY A 425 -31.97 -4.71 -7.56
N ASP A 426 -31.03 -5.29 -6.83
CA ASP A 426 -30.39 -4.71 -5.65
C ASP A 426 -29.02 -4.05 -5.94
N VAL A 427 -28.57 -4.09 -7.19
CA VAL A 427 -27.32 -3.46 -7.63
C VAL A 427 -27.62 -2.12 -8.31
N ARG A 428 -26.96 -1.07 -7.85
CA ARG A 428 -27.09 0.30 -8.37
C ARG A 428 -25.77 0.77 -8.98
N LEU A 429 -25.81 1.43 -10.13
CA LEU A 429 -24.64 2.00 -10.80
C LEU A 429 -24.68 3.53 -10.75
N PHE A 430 -23.58 4.15 -10.37
CA PHE A 430 -23.41 5.61 -10.29
C PHE A 430 -22.18 6.05 -11.07
N THR A 431 -22.26 7.22 -11.69
CA THR A 431 -21.11 7.91 -12.27
C THR A 431 -21.47 9.36 -12.59
N ASP A 432 -20.48 10.21 -12.89
CA ASP A 432 -20.71 11.56 -13.40
C ASP A 432 -21.25 11.57 -14.84
N ASP A 433 -21.70 12.75 -15.29
CA ASP A 433 -22.30 12.92 -16.62
C ASP A 433 -21.36 12.52 -17.76
N ALA A 434 -20.07 12.85 -17.68
CA ALA A 434 -19.11 12.54 -18.72
C ALA A 434 -18.95 11.02 -18.92
N ASN A 435 -18.80 10.27 -17.85
CA ASN A 435 -18.74 8.81 -17.92
C ASN A 435 -20.10 8.21 -18.27
N HIS A 436 -21.22 8.74 -17.78
CA HIS A 436 -22.56 8.30 -18.18
C HIS A 436 -22.77 8.46 -19.68
N GLN A 437 -22.31 9.56 -20.30
CA GLN A 437 -22.37 9.72 -21.75
C GLN A 437 -21.61 8.61 -22.49
N ALA A 438 -20.52 8.09 -21.93
CA ALA A 438 -19.77 6.98 -22.51
C ALA A 438 -20.47 5.62 -22.35
N LEU A 439 -21.52 5.53 -21.52
CA LEU A 439 -22.37 4.33 -21.38
C LEU A 439 -23.61 4.38 -22.29
N LYS A 440 -23.82 5.47 -23.05
CA LYS A 440 -25.02 5.70 -23.87
C LYS A 440 -25.35 4.51 -24.78
N GLY A 441 -26.60 4.07 -24.72
CA GLY A 441 -27.10 2.91 -25.47
C GLY A 441 -27.24 1.64 -24.62
N ALA A 442 -26.64 1.59 -23.43
CA ALA A 442 -26.88 0.51 -22.49
C ALA A 442 -28.31 0.56 -21.93
N SER A 443 -29.02 -0.56 -21.98
CA SER A 443 -30.35 -0.76 -21.38
C SER A 443 -30.34 -1.78 -20.23
N SER A 444 -29.17 -2.32 -19.89
CA SER A 444 -28.97 -3.25 -18.77
C SER A 444 -27.62 -3.03 -18.08
N LEU A 445 -27.48 -3.57 -16.87
CA LEU A 445 -26.21 -3.53 -16.13
C LEU A 445 -25.06 -4.20 -16.90
N VAL A 446 -25.34 -5.31 -17.59
CA VAL A 446 -24.36 -6.02 -18.44
C VAL A 446 -23.88 -5.12 -19.59
N GLN A 447 -24.80 -4.43 -20.28
CA GLN A 447 -24.43 -3.53 -21.36
C GLN A 447 -23.68 -2.30 -20.86
N ALA A 448 -24.04 -1.77 -19.69
CA ALA A 448 -23.32 -0.65 -19.07
C ALA A 448 -21.89 -1.08 -18.68
N MET A 449 -21.74 -2.27 -18.09
CA MET A 449 -20.43 -2.84 -17.77
C MET A 449 -19.60 -3.10 -19.04
N ALA A 450 -20.21 -3.64 -20.10
CA ALA A 450 -19.54 -3.85 -21.38
C ALA A 450 -19.08 -2.53 -22.01
N ALA A 451 -19.93 -1.48 -21.97
CA ALA A 451 -19.60 -0.14 -22.44
C ALA A 451 -18.47 0.50 -21.61
N HIS A 452 -18.42 0.22 -20.30
CA HIS A 452 -17.32 0.68 -19.46
C HIS A 452 -16.01 -0.04 -19.80
N LEU A 453 -16.02 -1.38 -19.86
CA LEU A 453 -14.84 -2.20 -20.13
C LEU A 453 -14.33 -2.08 -21.57
N SER A 454 -15.17 -1.70 -22.54
CA SER A 454 -14.75 -1.42 -23.91
C SER A 454 -13.88 -0.16 -24.03
N ARG A 455 -13.87 0.70 -22.99
CA ARG A 455 -12.99 1.89 -22.90
C ARG A 455 -11.57 1.57 -22.45
N VAL A 456 -11.31 0.33 -22.02
CA VAL A 456 -9.97 -0.19 -21.76
C VAL A 456 -9.23 -0.34 -23.08
N ARG A 457 -8.01 0.19 -23.16
CA ARG A 457 -7.09 0.18 -24.30
C ARG A 457 -5.79 -0.54 -23.92
N THR A 458 -4.98 -0.91 -24.91
CA THR A 458 -3.62 -1.41 -24.69
C THR A 458 -2.81 -0.41 -23.85
N GLY A 459 -2.16 -0.90 -22.79
CA GLY A 459 -1.41 -0.07 -21.84
C GLY A 459 -2.26 0.55 -20.72
N ASP A 460 -3.58 0.35 -20.73
CA ASP A 460 -4.41 0.67 -19.57
C ASP A 460 -4.27 -0.37 -18.46
N TYR A 461 -4.78 -0.03 -17.27
CA TYR A 461 -5.04 -0.98 -16.20
C TYR A 461 -6.46 -0.79 -15.65
N VAL A 462 -7.04 -1.86 -15.10
CA VAL A 462 -8.36 -1.82 -14.46
C VAL A 462 -8.18 -1.89 -12.94
N ALA A 463 -8.61 -0.86 -12.24
CA ALA A 463 -8.53 -0.79 -10.78
C ALA A 463 -9.89 -1.09 -10.14
N ILE A 464 -9.94 -2.08 -9.26
CA ILE A 464 -11.10 -2.38 -8.43
C ILE A 464 -10.87 -1.74 -7.06
N ASN A 465 -11.71 -0.76 -6.70
CA ASN A 465 -11.61 -0.03 -5.44
C ASN A 465 -12.80 -0.42 -4.55
N ALA A 466 -12.59 -1.33 -3.60
CA ALA A 466 -13.65 -1.95 -2.80
C ALA A 466 -13.75 -1.32 -1.40
N TYR A 467 -14.86 -0.61 -1.12
CA TYR A 467 -15.26 -0.19 0.23
C TYR A 467 -16.13 -1.26 0.87
N LEU A 468 -15.56 -2.45 1.03
CA LEU A 468 -16.20 -3.66 1.55
C LEU A 468 -15.36 -4.22 2.70
N GLU A 469 -15.97 -5.10 3.50
CA GLU A 469 -15.21 -5.88 4.48
C GLU A 469 -14.23 -6.82 3.78
N ARG A 470 -13.00 -6.90 4.28
CA ARG A 470 -11.98 -7.82 3.80
C ARG A 470 -12.15 -9.17 4.50
N THR A 471 -13.02 -9.99 3.92
CA THR A 471 -13.13 -11.42 4.26
C THR A 471 -12.52 -12.28 3.16
N PRO A 472 -12.11 -13.53 3.44
CA PRO A 472 -11.63 -14.44 2.40
C PRO A 472 -12.62 -14.60 1.23
N ALA A 473 -13.92 -14.76 1.52
CA ALA A 473 -14.95 -14.93 0.48
C ALA A 473 -15.10 -13.70 -0.42
N VAL A 474 -15.11 -12.49 0.18
CA VAL A 474 -15.15 -11.23 -0.58
C VAL A 474 -13.89 -11.07 -1.43
N HIS A 475 -12.72 -11.35 -0.85
CA HIS A 475 -11.45 -11.24 -1.54
C HIS A 475 -11.38 -12.21 -2.74
N GLU A 476 -11.69 -13.49 -2.55
CA GLU A 476 -11.72 -14.48 -3.63
C GLU A 476 -12.69 -14.08 -4.76
N ALA A 477 -13.86 -13.53 -4.43
CA ALA A 477 -14.81 -13.05 -5.44
C ALA A 477 -14.22 -11.89 -6.28
N LEU A 478 -13.54 -10.95 -5.64
CA LEU A 478 -12.88 -9.84 -6.32
C LEU A 478 -11.68 -10.33 -7.15
N GLN A 479 -10.93 -11.33 -6.68
CA GLN A 479 -9.85 -11.96 -7.43
C GLN A 479 -10.36 -12.68 -8.70
N ARG A 480 -11.51 -13.36 -8.63
CA ARG A 480 -12.16 -13.93 -9.83
C ARG A 480 -12.53 -12.86 -10.85
N ILE A 481 -13.06 -11.71 -10.40
CA ILE A 481 -13.38 -10.58 -11.28
C ILE A 481 -12.10 -10.05 -11.97
N ARG A 482 -11.01 -9.87 -11.22
CA ARG A 482 -9.71 -9.45 -11.77
C ARG A 482 -9.21 -10.42 -12.83
N ALA A 483 -9.18 -11.72 -12.53
CA ALA A 483 -8.71 -12.75 -13.46
C ALA A 483 -9.51 -12.75 -14.77
N LEU A 484 -10.85 -12.65 -14.69
CA LEU A 484 -11.71 -12.54 -15.88
C LEU A 484 -11.33 -11.35 -16.76
N ILE A 485 -11.13 -10.17 -16.16
CA ILE A 485 -10.78 -8.95 -16.90
C ILE A 485 -9.38 -9.06 -17.50
N ARG A 486 -8.39 -9.49 -16.70
CA ARG A 486 -7.01 -9.71 -17.15
C ARG A 486 -6.96 -10.68 -18.33
N ASP A 487 -7.61 -11.83 -18.24
CA ASP A 487 -7.51 -12.88 -19.27
C ASP A 487 -8.17 -12.46 -20.58
N LYS A 488 -9.30 -11.74 -20.51
CA LYS A 488 -10.04 -11.31 -21.71
C LYS A 488 -9.49 -10.03 -22.34
N ARG A 489 -8.95 -9.11 -21.54
CA ARG A 489 -8.47 -7.80 -22.01
C ARG A 489 -6.95 -7.70 -22.08
N ARG A 490 -6.21 -8.65 -21.48
CA ARG A 490 -4.74 -8.67 -21.39
C ARG A 490 -4.14 -7.38 -20.82
N VAL A 491 -4.83 -6.78 -19.86
CA VAL A 491 -4.40 -5.58 -19.13
C VAL A 491 -4.07 -5.90 -17.68
N ALA A 492 -3.32 -5.02 -17.03
CA ALA A 492 -3.14 -5.07 -15.59
C ALA A 492 -4.45 -4.86 -14.84
N THR A 493 -4.65 -5.60 -13.75
CA THR A 493 -5.74 -5.40 -12.82
C THR A 493 -5.22 -5.17 -11.40
N THR A 494 -5.73 -4.18 -10.70
CA THR A 494 -5.37 -3.90 -9.28
C THR A 494 -6.61 -4.02 -8.40
N LEU A 495 -6.40 -4.30 -7.11
CA LEU A 495 -7.46 -4.36 -6.10
C LEU A 495 -7.03 -3.61 -4.85
N GLY A 496 -7.72 -2.52 -4.54
CA GLY A 496 -7.52 -1.77 -3.31
C GLY A 496 -8.76 -1.84 -2.41
N TYR A 497 -8.55 -2.09 -1.11
CA TYR A 497 -9.60 -1.94 -0.10
C TYR A 497 -9.65 -0.51 0.43
N GLY A 498 -10.84 0.09 0.45
CA GLY A 498 -11.07 1.44 0.94
C GLY A 498 -11.34 1.46 2.45
N PRO A 499 -10.96 2.54 3.15
CA PRO A 499 -10.19 3.70 2.69
C PRO A 499 -8.67 3.49 2.60
N ARG A 500 -8.10 2.32 2.95
CA ARG A 500 -6.64 2.07 2.92
C ARG A 500 -5.98 2.53 1.63
N PHE A 501 -6.52 2.18 0.45
CA PHE A 501 -5.92 2.56 -0.82
C PHE A 501 -5.84 4.08 -1.04
N LEU A 502 -6.66 4.89 -0.35
CA LEU A 502 -6.59 6.36 -0.43
C LEU A 502 -5.26 6.91 0.10
N HIS A 503 -4.60 6.16 0.98
CA HIS A 503 -3.26 6.45 1.54
C HIS A 503 -2.18 5.55 0.92
N SER A 504 -2.48 4.90 -0.21
CA SER A 504 -1.56 4.09 -1.02
C SER A 504 -1.70 4.49 -2.49
N THR A 505 -2.34 3.67 -3.31
CA THR A 505 -2.51 3.88 -4.76
C THR A 505 -3.38 5.09 -5.12
N GLY A 506 -4.09 5.70 -4.17
CA GLY A 506 -4.91 6.88 -4.39
C GLY A 506 -4.14 8.03 -5.05
N GLN A 507 -2.88 8.26 -4.66
CA GLN A 507 -2.00 9.24 -5.32
C GLN A 507 -1.81 8.92 -6.81
N LEU A 508 -1.47 7.67 -7.14
CA LEU A 508 -1.32 7.19 -8.52
C LEU A 508 -2.62 7.30 -9.32
N HIS A 509 -3.75 6.93 -8.73
CA HIS A 509 -5.05 6.99 -9.40
C HIS A 509 -5.41 8.41 -9.88
N LYS A 510 -4.91 9.44 -9.18
CA LYS A 510 -5.26 10.86 -9.42
C LYS A 510 -4.14 11.62 -10.13
N GLY A 511 -2.90 11.39 -9.73
CA GLY A 511 -1.70 12.06 -10.23
C GLY A 511 -0.95 11.32 -11.33
N GLY A 512 -1.10 10.00 -11.41
CA GLY A 512 -0.42 9.14 -12.38
C GLY A 512 -0.97 9.24 -13.80
N PRO A 513 -0.46 8.43 -14.74
CA PRO A 513 -0.88 8.44 -16.13
C PRO A 513 -2.39 8.23 -16.27
N ASN A 514 -3.01 8.76 -17.33
CA ASN A 514 -4.44 8.53 -17.60
C ASN A 514 -4.75 7.16 -18.23
N SER A 515 -4.15 6.13 -17.64
CA SER A 515 -4.26 4.73 -18.04
C SER A 515 -5.21 3.91 -17.16
N GLY A 516 -5.69 4.47 -16.03
CA GLY A 516 -6.64 3.78 -15.15
C GLY A 516 -8.07 3.75 -15.67
N VAL A 517 -8.73 2.60 -15.51
CA VAL A 517 -10.17 2.37 -15.68
C VAL A 517 -10.71 1.79 -14.38
N PHE A 518 -11.63 2.48 -13.72
CA PHE A 518 -11.94 2.28 -12.31
C PHE A 518 -13.33 1.70 -12.09
N LEU A 519 -13.39 0.62 -11.32
CA LEU A 519 -14.60 0.03 -10.76
C LEU A 519 -14.60 0.23 -9.25
N GLN A 520 -15.31 1.25 -8.77
CA GLN A 520 -15.50 1.44 -7.33
C GLN A 520 -16.67 0.56 -6.86
N ILE A 521 -16.50 -0.18 -5.77
CA ILE A 521 -17.54 -1.05 -5.20
C ILE A 521 -17.86 -0.60 -3.78
N THR A 522 -19.14 -0.38 -3.50
CA THR A 522 -19.66 0.01 -2.19
C THR A 522 -20.84 -0.90 -1.83
N ALA A 523 -21.28 -0.91 -0.58
CA ALA A 523 -22.45 -1.68 -0.17
C ALA A 523 -23.22 -0.99 0.96
N ASP A 524 -24.51 -1.29 1.07
CA ASP A 524 -25.30 -0.93 2.25
C ASP A 524 -24.71 -1.60 3.50
N HIS A 525 -24.65 -0.86 4.62
CA HIS A 525 -24.16 -1.39 5.88
C HIS A 525 -25.30 -1.99 6.72
N GLY A 526 -24.98 -3.06 7.45
CA GLY A 526 -25.87 -3.71 8.41
C GLY A 526 -25.94 -2.91 9.72
N LYS A 527 -25.29 -3.42 10.77
CA LYS A 527 -25.02 -2.60 11.96
C LYS A 527 -24.03 -1.49 11.59
N ASP A 528 -24.18 -0.31 12.17
CA ASP A 528 -23.33 0.84 11.92
C ASP A 528 -22.99 1.52 13.25
N PRO A 529 -21.77 1.36 13.77
CA PRO A 529 -21.39 1.95 15.04
C PRO A 529 -21.24 3.47 14.92
N ASP A 530 -21.73 4.18 15.95
CA ASP A 530 -21.43 5.59 16.13
C ASP A 530 -19.95 5.80 16.47
N ILE A 531 -19.41 6.94 16.05
CA ILE A 531 -18.07 7.39 16.41
C ILE A 531 -18.21 8.37 17.59
N PRO A 532 -17.59 8.12 18.75
CA PRO A 532 -17.66 9.04 19.89
C PRO A 532 -17.23 10.45 19.50
N ASP A 533 -17.97 11.46 19.99
CA ASP A 533 -17.73 12.89 19.73
C ASP A 533 -17.73 13.31 18.26
N GLU A 534 -18.27 12.49 17.35
CA GLU A 534 -18.52 12.86 15.96
C GLU A 534 -20.02 12.86 15.67
N PRO A 535 -20.52 13.77 14.83
CA PRO A 535 -21.94 13.82 14.47
C PRO A 535 -22.34 12.79 13.41
N TYR A 536 -21.47 11.82 13.09
CA TYR A 536 -21.66 10.83 12.05
C TYR A 536 -21.12 9.45 12.47
N SER A 537 -21.66 8.39 11.89
CA SER A 537 -21.25 7.00 12.09
C SER A 537 -20.07 6.58 11.21
N PHE A 538 -19.52 5.39 11.43
CA PHE A 538 -18.54 4.79 10.51
C PHE A 538 -19.09 4.60 9.09
N GLY A 539 -20.36 4.21 8.96
CA GLY A 539 -21.02 4.02 7.67
C GLY A 539 -21.15 5.33 6.89
N THR A 540 -21.45 6.42 7.60
CA THR A 540 -21.46 7.76 7.01
C THR A 540 -20.05 8.19 6.60
N LEU A 541 -19.04 7.93 7.44
CA LEU A 541 -17.65 8.25 7.14
C LEU A 541 -17.14 7.52 5.89
N VAL A 542 -17.31 6.21 5.81
CA VAL A 542 -16.82 5.41 4.67
C VAL A 542 -17.57 5.74 3.38
N ALA A 543 -18.87 6.06 3.47
CA ALA A 543 -19.64 6.56 2.33
C ALA A 543 -19.11 7.92 1.84
N ALA A 544 -18.83 8.86 2.75
CA ALA A 544 -18.22 10.15 2.42
C ALA A 544 -16.82 9.99 1.79
N GLN A 545 -16.02 9.02 2.26
CA GLN A 545 -14.71 8.69 1.68
C GLN A 545 -14.85 8.13 0.25
N ALA A 546 -15.81 7.22 0.01
CA ALA A 546 -16.07 6.67 -1.32
C ALA A 546 -16.56 7.76 -2.30
N LEU A 547 -17.45 8.63 -1.85
CA LEU A 547 -17.92 9.80 -2.61
C LEU A 547 -16.78 10.77 -2.92
N GLY A 548 -15.93 11.07 -1.94
CA GLY A 548 -14.80 11.97 -2.10
C GLY A 548 -13.76 11.45 -3.09
N ASP A 549 -13.48 10.13 -3.05
CA ASP A 549 -12.62 9.47 -4.02
C ASP A 549 -13.21 9.51 -5.43
N MET A 550 -14.49 9.11 -5.58
CA MET A 550 -15.20 9.15 -6.86
C MET A 550 -15.20 10.56 -7.47
N LYS A 551 -15.50 11.58 -6.66
CA LYS A 551 -15.51 12.97 -7.09
C LYS A 551 -14.14 13.43 -7.57
N SER A 552 -13.07 13.04 -6.87
CA SER A 552 -11.69 13.32 -7.25
C SER A 552 -11.33 12.66 -8.60
N LEU A 553 -11.67 11.38 -8.78
CA LEU A 553 -11.49 10.67 -10.05
C LEU A 553 -12.24 11.37 -11.20
N CYS A 554 -13.50 11.75 -11.01
CA CYS A 554 -14.29 12.46 -12.02
C CYS A 554 -13.71 13.83 -12.37
N THR A 555 -13.29 14.63 -11.37
CA THR A 555 -12.64 15.95 -11.61
C THR A 555 -11.36 15.81 -12.44
N ARG A 556 -10.69 14.66 -12.36
CA ARG A 556 -9.50 14.33 -13.15
C ARG A 556 -9.82 13.66 -14.49
N ASN A 557 -11.09 13.64 -14.92
CA ASN A 557 -11.57 12.98 -16.14
C ASN A 557 -11.17 11.49 -16.22
N ARG A 558 -11.14 10.80 -15.07
CA ARG A 558 -10.88 9.37 -15.02
C ARG A 558 -12.10 8.60 -15.50
N ARG A 559 -11.84 7.42 -16.07
CA ARG A 559 -12.87 6.50 -16.53
C ARG A 559 -13.33 5.69 -15.34
N VAL A 560 -14.42 6.09 -14.70
CA VAL A 560 -14.86 5.47 -13.44
C VAL A 560 -16.35 5.16 -13.46
N ILE A 561 -16.73 4.06 -12.85
CA ILE A 561 -18.11 3.76 -12.42
C ILE A 561 -18.09 3.28 -10.98
N ARG A 562 -19.17 3.54 -10.24
CA ARG A 562 -19.38 2.98 -8.91
C ARG A 562 -20.55 2.01 -8.91
N VAL A 563 -20.30 0.77 -8.54
CA VAL A 563 -21.31 -0.26 -8.29
C VAL A 563 -21.60 -0.29 -6.80
N HIS A 564 -22.88 -0.15 -6.44
CA HIS A 564 -23.34 -0.21 -5.07
C HIS A 564 -24.21 -1.45 -4.88
N LEU A 565 -23.79 -2.29 -3.94
CA LEU A 565 -24.44 -3.55 -3.60
C LEU A 565 -25.40 -3.37 -2.43
N SER A 566 -26.34 -4.29 -2.27
CA SER A 566 -27.14 -4.38 -1.05
C SER A 566 -26.31 -4.89 0.13
N ARG A 567 -26.95 -5.04 1.29
CA ARG A 567 -26.34 -5.60 2.51
C ARG A 567 -25.80 -7.02 2.31
N ASN A 568 -26.31 -7.79 1.34
CA ASN A 568 -25.79 -9.12 1.02
C ASN A 568 -24.65 -9.00 0.00
N VAL A 569 -23.47 -8.64 0.51
CA VAL A 569 -22.26 -8.37 -0.30
C VAL A 569 -21.86 -9.58 -1.15
N GLU A 570 -21.90 -10.79 -0.61
CA GLU A 570 -21.49 -12.00 -1.35
C GLU A 570 -22.42 -12.31 -2.53
N ALA A 571 -23.74 -12.16 -2.35
CA ALA A 571 -24.70 -12.31 -3.45
C ALA A 571 -24.51 -11.20 -4.51
N GLY A 572 -24.29 -9.96 -4.06
CA GLY A 572 -24.01 -8.82 -4.93
C GLY A 572 -22.72 -9.01 -5.75
N LEU A 573 -21.65 -9.50 -5.13
CA LEU A 573 -20.38 -9.81 -5.81
C LEU A 573 -20.51 -10.99 -6.77
N SER A 574 -21.27 -12.02 -6.41
CA SER A 574 -21.55 -13.16 -7.31
C SER A 574 -22.27 -12.68 -8.58
N ARG A 575 -23.25 -11.78 -8.41
CA ARG A 575 -23.96 -11.15 -9.53
C ARG A 575 -23.08 -10.22 -10.35
N LEU A 576 -22.22 -9.43 -9.70
CA LEU A 576 -21.26 -8.57 -10.37
C LEU A 576 -20.24 -9.38 -11.17
N GLN A 577 -19.74 -10.48 -10.62
CA GLN A 577 -18.84 -11.41 -11.32
C GLN A 577 -19.51 -11.94 -12.59
N LYS A 578 -20.78 -12.38 -12.49
CA LYS A 578 -21.54 -12.85 -13.65
C LYS A 578 -21.74 -11.73 -14.69
N THR A 579 -22.05 -10.52 -14.21
CA THR A 579 -22.20 -9.34 -15.07
C THR A 579 -20.92 -9.03 -15.83
N VAL A 580 -19.75 -9.10 -15.18
CA VAL A 580 -18.44 -8.87 -15.80
C VAL A 580 -18.12 -9.97 -16.82
N GLU A 581 -18.38 -11.24 -16.49
CA GLU A 581 -18.21 -12.37 -17.41
C GLU A 581 -19.04 -12.19 -18.68
N ASP A 582 -20.32 -11.86 -18.53
CA ASP A 582 -21.24 -11.65 -19.65
C ASP A 582 -20.82 -10.40 -20.45
N ALA A 583 -20.45 -9.31 -19.78
CA ALA A 583 -19.99 -8.07 -20.41
C ALA A 583 -18.73 -8.27 -21.27
N LEU A 584 -17.77 -9.06 -20.79
CA LEU A 584 -16.55 -9.38 -21.53
C LEU A 584 -16.82 -10.24 -22.77
N SER A 585 -17.94 -10.97 -22.81
CA SER A 585 -18.36 -11.73 -24.00
C SER A 585 -18.85 -10.82 -25.13
N PHE A 586 -19.25 -9.57 -24.83
CA PHE A 586 -19.64 -8.56 -25.81
C PHE A 586 -18.49 -7.64 -26.22
N ALA A 587 -17.40 -7.63 -25.46
CA ALA A 587 -16.29 -6.72 -25.70
C ALA A 587 -15.35 -7.28 -26.78
N PRO A 588 -15.03 -6.52 -27.85
CA PRO A 588 -14.09 -6.99 -28.87
C PRO A 588 -12.71 -7.23 -28.26
N PRO A 589 -11.91 -8.18 -28.77
CA PRO A 589 -10.52 -8.35 -28.37
C PRO A 589 -9.73 -7.04 -28.53
N LEU A 590 -8.76 -6.82 -27.64
CA LEU A 590 -7.87 -5.66 -27.70
C LEU A 590 -6.77 -5.78 -28.76
#